data_AF-A0A3D4WIC4-F1
#
_entry.id   AF-A0A3D4WIC4-F1
#
_cell.length_a   1.000
_cell.length_b   1.000
_cell.length_c   1.000
_cell.angle_alpha   90.00
_cell.angle_beta   90.00
_cell.angle_gamma   90.00
#
_symmetry.space_group_name_H-M   'P 1'
#
loop_
_entity.id
_entity.type
_entity.pdbx_description
1 polymer ?
#
loop_
_entity_poly.entity_id
_entity_poly.type
_entity_poly.pdbx_seq_one_letter_code
_entity_poly.pdbx_strand_id
1 'polypeptide(L)'
;MPTHYSLTLLIIGLIATNPTIANIAESTQTYAAIKIATISKMYQQDVSNQGMDNPIVLQQYADPDLQAAMQIEQDYFDREQISCHVGYDVLWDSQDPDYAQDKQFSMTNQGLVQVSLAHGSNVYYELSCSGIDDDASCRVADVILNEDSKSLRKHLLETCR
;
A
#
# COMPACT_ATOMS: atom_id res chain seq x y z
N MET A 1 -35.67 59.81 -30.40
CA MET A 1 -36.60 59.09 -29.49
C MET A 1 -35.87 57.87 -28.96
N PRO A 2 -35.83 57.66 -27.64
CA PRO A 2 -34.96 56.72 -26.96
C PRO A 2 -35.61 55.36 -26.78
N THR A 3 -34.83 54.31 -26.60
CA THR A 3 -35.30 53.09 -25.91
C THR A 3 -34.14 52.47 -25.16
N HIS A 4 -34.13 52.71 -23.86
CA HIS A 4 -33.34 51.98 -22.89
C HIS A 4 -33.98 50.60 -22.67
N TYR A 5 -33.19 49.53 -22.60
CA TYR A 5 -33.59 48.33 -21.87
C TYR A 5 -32.41 47.74 -21.08
N SER A 6 -32.49 48.05 -19.79
CA SER A 6 -32.23 47.24 -18.60
C SER A 6 -31.09 46.21 -18.59
N LEU A 7 -30.13 46.54 -17.72
CA LEU A 7 -29.28 45.68 -16.91
C LEU A 7 -29.97 44.37 -16.46
N THR A 8 -29.29 43.24 -16.62
CA THR A 8 -29.40 42.08 -15.73
C THR A 8 -27.99 41.71 -15.26
N LEU A 9 -27.65 42.08 -14.02
CA LEU A 9 -26.49 41.53 -13.33
C LEU A 9 -26.77 40.06 -13.03
N LEU A 10 -25.94 39.17 -13.57
CA LEU A 10 -25.88 37.79 -13.14
C LEU A 10 -25.12 37.75 -11.81
N ILE A 11 -25.85 37.54 -10.72
CA ILE A 11 -25.25 37.26 -9.41
C ILE A 11 -24.66 35.87 -9.48
N ILE A 12 -23.35 35.78 -9.73
CA ILE A 12 -22.58 34.56 -9.49
C ILE A 12 -22.55 34.41 -7.97
N GLY A 13 -23.46 33.60 -7.44
CA GLY A 13 -23.37 33.12 -6.07
C GLY A 13 -22.07 32.35 -5.94
N LEU A 14 -21.08 32.93 -5.27
CA LEU A 14 -19.96 32.18 -4.74
C LEU A 14 -20.53 31.18 -3.74
N ILE A 15 -20.60 29.92 -4.14
CA ILE A 15 -20.76 28.83 -3.19
C ILE A 15 -19.46 28.82 -2.40
N ALA A 16 -19.48 29.35 -1.18
CA ALA A 16 -18.40 29.18 -0.22
C ALA A 16 -18.27 27.68 0.03
N THR A 17 -17.31 27.03 -0.62
CA THR A 17 -16.95 25.65 -0.34
C THR A 17 -16.40 25.63 1.09
N ASN A 18 -17.07 24.90 1.98
CA ASN A 18 -16.66 24.79 3.37
C ASN A 18 -15.19 24.29 3.45
N PRO A 19 -14.30 24.99 4.16
CA PRO A 19 -12.89 24.61 4.28
C PRO A 19 -12.69 23.23 4.92
N THR A 20 -13.70 22.72 5.63
CA THR A 20 -13.68 21.38 6.23
C THR A 20 -13.64 20.25 5.20
N ILE A 21 -14.30 20.38 4.05
CA ILE A 21 -14.31 19.33 3.01
C ILE A 21 -13.01 19.34 2.21
N ALA A 22 -12.47 20.53 1.93
CA ALA A 22 -11.17 20.66 1.25
C ALA A 22 -10.03 20.05 2.08
N ASN A 23 -10.00 20.30 3.39
CA ASN A 23 -8.96 19.80 4.28
C ASN A 23 -8.99 18.27 4.44
N ILE A 24 -10.17 17.66 4.43
CA ILE A 24 -10.33 16.20 4.45
C ILE A 24 -9.88 15.57 3.13
N ALA A 25 -10.21 16.20 1.99
CA ALA A 25 -9.79 15.71 0.68
C ALA A 25 -8.27 15.81 0.49
N GLU A 26 -7.66 16.92 0.93
CA GLU A 26 -6.22 17.15 0.86
C GLU A 26 -5.45 16.16 1.76
N SER A 27 -5.83 16.02 3.03
CA SER A 27 -5.21 15.02 3.93
C SER A 27 -5.35 13.58 3.40
N THR A 28 -6.49 13.21 2.82
CA THR A 28 -6.70 11.87 2.23
C THR A 28 -5.80 11.64 1.02
N GLN A 29 -5.63 12.66 0.17
CA GLN A 29 -4.76 12.59 -1.01
C GLN A 29 -3.28 12.54 -0.61
N THR A 30 -2.90 13.25 0.47
CA THR A 30 -1.57 13.16 1.08
C THR A 30 -1.28 11.75 1.59
N TYR A 31 -2.20 11.12 2.33
CA TYR A 31 -2.01 9.74 2.80
C TYR A 31 -1.91 8.72 1.66
N ALA A 32 -2.72 8.85 0.62
CA ALA A 32 -2.63 7.99 -0.56
C ALA A 32 -1.24 8.07 -1.20
N ALA A 33 -0.71 9.28 -1.39
CA ALA A 33 0.62 9.49 -1.94
C ALA A 33 1.72 8.91 -1.05
N ILE A 34 1.64 9.10 0.27
CA ILE A 34 2.62 8.56 1.22
C ILE A 34 2.60 7.04 1.23
N LYS A 35 1.42 6.41 1.25
CA LYS A 35 1.28 4.95 1.18
C LYS A 35 1.91 4.38 -0.09
N ILE A 36 1.61 4.97 -1.25
CA ILE A 36 2.22 4.58 -2.53
C ILE A 36 3.75 4.76 -2.48
N ALA A 37 4.23 5.89 -1.95
CA ALA A 37 5.66 6.18 -1.85
C ALA A 37 6.38 5.18 -0.95
N THR A 38 5.78 4.78 0.17
CA THR A 38 6.32 3.74 1.06
C THR A 38 6.49 2.41 0.31
N ILE A 39 5.44 1.93 -0.37
CA ILE A 39 5.53 0.67 -1.12
C ILE A 39 6.51 0.79 -2.31
N SER A 40 6.52 1.93 -3.00
CA SER A 40 7.46 2.17 -4.10
C SER A 40 8.92 2.09 -3.64
N LYS A 41 9.23 2.67 -2.46
CA LYS A 41 10.58 2.58 -1.85
C LYS A 41 10.94 1.15 -1.46
N MET A 42 9.99 0.41 -0.88
CA MET A 42 10.17 -1.00 -0.53
C MET A 42 10.56 -1.83 -1.75
N TYR A 43 9.83 -1.71 -2.86
CA TYR A 43 10.18 -2.40 -4.11
C TYR A 43 11.51 -1.90 -4.70
N GLN A 44 11.78 -0.60 -4.65
CA GLN A 44 13.05 -0.06 -5.16
C GLN A 44 14.25 -0.63 -4.40
N GLN A 45 14.13 -0.78 -3.08
CA GLN A 45 15.16 -1.41 -2.27
C GLN A 45 15.35 -2.87 -2.64
N ASP A 46 14.27 -3.63 -2.77
CA ASP A 46 14.32 -5.06 -3.12
C ASP A 46 14.97 -5.28 -4.50
N VAL A 47 14.58 -4.46 -5.50
CA VAL A 47 15.20 -4.47 -6.84
C VAL A 47 16.68 -4.13 -6.78
N SER A 48 17.07 -3.14 -5.97
CA SER A 48 18.46 -2.69 -5.88
C SER A 48 19.39 -3.78 -5.35
N ASN A 49 18.85 -4.75 -4.60
CA ASN A 49 19.60 -5.90 -4.12
C ASN A 49 19.18 -7.23 -4.79
N GLN A 50 18.52 -7.17 -5.95
CA GLN A 50 18.12 -8.34 -6.74
C GLN A 50 17.34 -9.39 -5.91
N GLY A 51 16.50 -8.95 -4.97
CA GLY A 51 15.71 -9.82 -4.11
C GLY A 51 16.50 -10.63 -3.07
N MET A 52 17.81 -10.41 -2.94
CA MET A 52 18.64 -11.14 -1.97
C MET A 52 18.28 -10.83 -0.51
N ASP A 53 17.55 -9.74 -0.28
CA ASP A 53 17.05 -9.33 1.03
C ASP A 53 15.62 -9.83 1.30
N ASN A 54 15.01 -10.69 0.48
CA ASN A 54 13.69 -11.26 0.81
C ASN A 54 13.84 -12.36 1.89
N PRO A 55 13.04 -12.38 2.98
CA PRO A 55 11.92 -11.48 3.35
C PRO A 55 12.28 -10.29 4.25
N ILE A 56 13.56 -10.04 4.46
CA ILE A 56 14.07 -8.91 5.26
C ILE A 56 13.50 -7.57 4.77
N VAL A 57 13.37 -7.33 3.46
CA VAL A 57 12.81 -6.07 2.95
C VAL A 57 11.39 -5.86 3.46
N LEU A 58 10.49 -6.83 3.31
CA LEU A 58 9.13 -6.70 3.82
C LEU A 58 9.13 -6.47 5.34
N GLN A 59 9.98 -7.18 6.08
CA GLN A 59 10.08 -7.06 7.53
C GLN A 59 10.51 -5.65 7.97
N GLN A 60 11.37 -4.97 7.21
CA GLN A 60 11.81 -3.60 7.53
C GLN A 60 10.69 -2.57 7.39
N TYR A 61 9.77 -2.77 6.45
CA TYR A 61 8.63 -1.88 6.21
C TYR A 61 7.37 -2.30 6.99
N ALA A 62 7.35 -3.51 7.54
CA ALA A 62 6.25 -4.04 8.31
C ALA A 62 6.00 -3.29 9.62
N ASP A 63 4.74 -3.26 10.03
CA ASP A 63 4.35 -2.87 11.37
C ASP A 63 4.69 -3.97 12.40
N PRO A 64 4.61 -3.67 13.72
CA PRO A 64 4.97 -4.66 14.74
C PRO A 64 4.16 -5.97 14.68
N ASP A 65 2.90 -5.93 14.24
CA ASP A 65 2.03 -7.11 14.21
C ASP A 65 2.41 -8.04 13.05
N LEU A 66 2.68 -7.48 11.87
CA LEU A 66 3.19 -8.25 10.74
C LEU A 66 4.61 -8.76 11.02
N GLN A 67 5.48 -7.94 11.63
CA GLN A 67 6.82 -8.38 12.06
C GLN A 67 6.76 -9.57 13.01
N ALA A 68 5.86 -9.54 13.99
CA ALA A 68 5.66 -10.65 14.92
C ALA A 68 5.18 -11.91 14.21
N ALA A 69 4.30 -11.80 13.22
CA ALA A 69 3.87 -12.95 12.42
C ALA A 69 4.98 -13.51 11.52
N MET A 70 5.82 -12.66 10.94
CA MET A 70 7.01 -13.08 10.19
C MET A 70 8.02 -13.80 11.10
N GLN A 71 8.17 -13.35 12.35
CA GLN A 71 9.04 -14.04 13.32
C GLN A 71 8.56 -15.46 13.65
N ILE A 72 7.24 -15.72 13.65
CA ILE A 72 6.71 -17.07 13.86
C ILE A 72 7.19 -18.04 12.77
N GLU A 73 7.29 -17.58 11.52
CA GLU A 73 7.82 -18.40 10.42
C GLU A 73 9.30 -18.72 10.60
N GLN A 74 10.09 -17.73 11.01
CA GLN A 74 11.51 -17.93 11.34
C GLN A 74 11.68 -18.94 12.49
N ASP A 75 10.91 -18.79 13.57
CA ASP A 75 10.94 -19.69 14.73
C ASP A 75 10.49 -21.11 14.36
N TYR A 76 9.54 -21.23 13.43
CA TYR A 76 9.11 -22.52 12.88
C TYR A 76 10.22 -23.17 12.06
N PHE A 77 10.85 -22.43 11.15
CA PHE A 77 11.93 -22.94 10.32
C PHE A 77 13.12 -23.41 11.16
N ASP A 78 13.50 -22.64 12.19
CA ASP A 78 14.60 -23.00 13.09
C ASP A 78 14.32 -24.33 13.80
N ARG A 79 13.05 -24.62 14.13
CA ARG A 79 12.63 -25.85 14.81
C ARG A 79 12.46 -27.03 13.86
N GLU A 80 11.76 -26.85 12.75
CA GLU A 80 11.30 -27.93 11.87
C GLU A 80 12.21 -28.14 10.65
N GLN A 81 13.10 -27.19 10.35
CA GLN A 81 13.99 -27.17 9.18
C GLN A 81 13.23 -27.23 7.85
N ILE A 82 11.96 -26.80 7.86
CA ILE A 82 11.08 -26.66 6.70
C ILE A 82 10.34 -25.33 6.80
N SER A 83 10.09 -24.67 5.67
CA SER A 83 9.31 -23.42 5.67
C SER A 83 7.81 -23.71 5.61
N CYS A 84 7.06 -22.98 6.42
CA CYS A 84 5.60 -22.91 6.42
C CYS A 84 5.06 -21.67 5.68
N HIS A 85 5.97 -20.88 5.06
CA HIS A 85 5.63 -19.70 4.28
C HIS A 85 4.77 -20.05 3.05
N VAL A 86 4.26 -19.04 2.34
CA VAL A 86 3.36 -19.24 1.18
C VAL A 86 4.01 -19.93 -0.03
N GLY A 87 5.33 -20.17 0.00
CA GLY A 87 6.07 -20.89 -1.04
C GLY A 87 6.43 -20.06 -2.28
N TYR A 88 6.24 -18.75 -2.23
CA TYR A 88 6.65 -17.79 -3.26
C TYR A 88 7.04 -16.45 -2.63
N ASP A 89 7.67 -15.59 -3.42
CA ASP A 89 7.98 -14.21 -3.04
C ASP A 89 6.70 -13.36 -3.07
N VAL A 90 6.23 -12.98 -1.89
CA VAL A 90 4.98 -12.21 -1.71
C VAL A 90 5.04 -10.79 -2.27
N LEU A 91 6.23 -10.22 -2.52
CA LEU A 91 6.36 -8.93 -3.20
C LEU A 91 6.16 -9.07 -4.70
N TRP A 92 6.43 -10.24 -5.27
CA TRP A 92 6.43 -10.43 -6.72
C TRP A 92 5.41 -11.45 -7.22
N ASP A 93 4.67 -12.07 -6.30
CA ASP A 93 3.71 -13.13 -6.59
C ASP A 93 4.34 -14.23 -7.48
N SER A 94 5.61 -14.57 -7.21
CA SER A 94 6.39 -15.48 -8.05
C SER A 94 7.41 -16.29 -7.24
N GLN A 95 7.68 -17.51 -7.69
CA GLN A 95 8.79 -18.34 -7.18
C GLN A 95 10.15 -17.95 -7.78
N ASP A 96 10.14 -17.29 -8.94
CA ASP A 96 11.33 -16.82 -9.65
C ASP A 96 11.03 -15.42 -10.20
N PRO A 97 11.13 -14.37 -9.38
CA PRO A 97 10.77 -13.02 -9.79
C PRO A 97 11.72 -12.45 -10.85
N ASP A 98 11.15 -11.87 -11.91
CA ASP A 98 11.89 -10.89 -12.70
C ASP A 98 11.91 -9.55 -11.96
N TYR A 99 12.97 -9.28 -11.20
CA TYR A 99 13.13 -8.03 -10.46
C TYR A 99 13.27 -6.79 -11.37
N ALA A 100 13.57 -6.98 -12.66
CA ALA A 100 13.66 -5.90 -13.63
C ALA A 100 12.30 -5.54 -14.27
N GLN A 101 11.25 -6.31 -14.00
CA GLN A 101 9.95 -6.09 -14.61
C GLN A 101 9.35 -4.72 -14.26
N ASP A 102 8.56 -4.20 -15.20
CA ASP A 102 7.75 -3.02 -14.99
C ASP A 102 6.69 -3.27 -13.91
N LYS A 103 6.40 -2.23 -13.13
CA LYS A 103 5.41 -2.25 -12.06
C LYS A 103 4.71 -0.91 -11.96
N GLN A 104 3.43 -0.95 -11.64
CA GLN A 104 2.62 0.26 -11.46
C GLN A 104 2.00 0.26 -10.07
N PHE A 105 2.03 1.42 -9.41
CA PHE A 105 1.51 1.60 -8.06
C PHE A 105 0.24 2.44 -8.11
N SER A 106 -0.80 2.00 -7.44
CA SER A 106 -2.05 2.76 -7.33
C SER A 106 -2.74 2.51 -5.99
N MET A 107 -3.74 3.34 -5.68
CA MET A 107 -4.65 3.08 -4.55
C MET A 107 -5.92 2.44 -5.07
N THR A 108 -6.37 1.38 -4.39
CA THR A 108 -7.70 0.80 -4.59
C THR A 108 -8.77 1.66 -3.92
N ASN A 109 -10.03 1.48 -4.32
CA ASN A 109 -11.17 2.11 -3.66
C ASN A 109 -11.37 1.64 -2.19
N GLN A 110 -10.73 0.54 -1.81
CA GLN A 110 -10.75 -0.01 -0.44
C GLN A 110 -9.61 0.54 0.43
N GLY A 111 -8.77 1.44 -0.10
CA GLY A 111 -7.67 2.04 0.66
C GLY A 111 -6.42 1.16 0.77
N LEU A 112 -6.33 0.08 -0.01
CA LEU A 112 -5.13 -0.73 -0.20
C LEU A 112 -4.23 -0.11 -1.27
N VAL A 113 -2.92 -0.23 -1.12
CA VAL A 113 -1.98 0.02 -2.21
C VAL A 113 -1.93 -1.22 -3.09
N GLN A 114 -2.17 -1.05 -4.39
CA GLN A 114 -2.04 -2.09 -5.41
C GLN A 114 -0.73 -1.90 -6.17
N VAL A 115 0.00 -3.00 -6.35
CA VAL A 115 1.15 -3.09 -7.25
C VAL A 115 0.78 -4.02 -8.39
N SER A 116 0.64 -3.47 -9.60
CA SER A 116 0.42 -4.24 -10.82
C SER A 116 1.75 -4.63 -11.44
N LEU A 117 1.97 -5.92 -11.61
CA LEU A 117 3.17 -6.53 -12.16
C LEU A 117 2.99 -6.82 -13.66
N ALA A 118 4.07 -6.77 -14.44
CA ALA A 118 4.02 -6.91 -15.90
C ALA A 118 3.42 -8.26 -16.38
N HIS A 119 3.48 -9.30 -15.55
CA HIS A 119 2.91 -10.62 -15.83
C HIS A 119 1.41 -10.74 -15.51
N GLY A 120 0.75 -9.65 -15.12
CA GLY A 120 -0.70 -9.61 -14.89
C GLY A 120 -1.12 -9.90 -13.44
N SER A 121 -0.18 -10.26 -12.57
CA SER A 121 -0.41 -10.38 -11.13
C SER A 121 -0.56 -8.99 -10.48
N ASN A 122 -1.35 -8.94 -9.40
CA ASN A 122 -1.47 -7.77 -8.56
C ASN A 122 -1.17 -8.16 -7.11
N VAL A 123 -0.33 -7.37 -6.44
CA VAL A 123 -0.07 -7.50 -5.00
C VAL A 123 -0.73 -6.34 -4.28
N TYR A 124 -1.44 -6.62 -3.19
CA TYR A 124 -2.17 -5.61 -2.44
C TYR A 124 -1.65 -5.50 -1.01
N TYR A 125 -1.45 -4.26 -0.57
CA TYR A 125 -0.90 -3.94 0.75
C TYR A 125 -1.90 -3.13 1.57
N GLU A 126 -2.11 -3.59 2.80
CA GLU A 126 -2.70 -2.77 3.84
C GLU A 126 -1.57 -1.99 4.54
N LEU A 127 -1.75 -0.68 4.71
CA LEU A 127 -0.79 0.16 5.43
C LEU A 127 -1.47 0.90 6.57
N SER A 128 -0.82 0.83 7.74
CA SER A 128 -1.12 1.64 8.91
C SER A 128 -0.21 2.88 8.91
N CYS A 129 -0.79 4.06 9.08
CA CYS A 129 -0.06 5.33 9.06
C CYS A 129 -0.27 6.08 10.39
N SER A 130 0.80 6.71 10.86
CA SER A 130 0.79 7.61 12.03
C SER A 130 1.46 8.93 11.68
N GLY A 131 1.10 10.00 12.40
CA GLY A 131 1.53 11.37 12.09
C GLY A 131 0.45 12.17 11.39
N ILE A 132 0.78 13.38 10.93
CA ILE A 132 -0.11 14.27 10.17
C ILE A 132 0.73 14.89 9.05
N ASP A 133 0.17 14.98 7.85
CA ASP A 133 0.77 15.61 6.67
C ASP A 133 2.23 15.14 6.40
N ASP A 134 3.20 16.06 6.41
CA ASP A 134 4.60 15.79 6.05
C ASP A 134 5.35 14.90 7.06
N ASP A 135 4.82 14.77 8.29
CA ASP A 135 5.37 13.88 9.32
C ASP A 135 4.72 12.48 9.28
N ALA A 136 3.79 12.24 8.36
CA ALA A 136 3.12 10.96 8.29
C ALA A 136 4.07 9.85 7.81
N SER A 137 4.14 8.79 8.62
CA SER A 137 4.89 7.58 8.32
C SER A 137 3.92 6.42 8.20
N CYS A 138 4.06 5.63 7.13
CA CYS A 138 3.24 4.46 6.89
C CYS A 138 4.10 3.19 6.97
N ARG A 139 3.54 2.14 7.57
CA ARG A 139 4.10 0.80 7.64
C ARG A 139 3.14 -0.23 7.06
N VAL A 140 3.67 -1.32 6.52
CA VAL A 140 2.88 -2.43 5.97
C VAL A 140 2.25 -3.19 7.12
N ALA A 141 0.93 -3.13 7.23
CA ALA A 141 0.16 -3.86 8.23
C ALA A 141 -0.14 -5.29 7.76
N ASP A 142 -0.29 -5.50 6.45
CA ASP A 142 -0.50 -6.83 5.88
C ASP A 142 -0.28 -6.85 4.36
N VAL A 143 -0.10 -8.06 3.82
CA VAL A 143 -0.11 -8.34 2.37
C VAL A 143 -1.31 -9.24 2.07
N ILE A 144 -2.16 -8.87 1.12
CA ILE A 144 -3.35 -9.65 0.77
C ILE A 144 -2.98 -10.65 -0.32
N LEU A 145 -3.17 -11.94 -0.02
CA LEU A 145 -2.75 -13.05 -0.88
C LEU A 145 -3.83 -13.47 -1.88
N ASN A 146 -5.11 -13.20 -1.60
CA ASN A 146 -6.23 -13.55 -2.48
C ASN A 146 -7.49 -12.70 -2.25
N GLU A 147 -8.47 -12.86 -3.14
CA GLU A 147 -9.75 -12.14 -3.13
C GLU A 147 -10.60 -12.43 -1.88
N ASP A 148 -10.39 -13.57 -1.20
CA ASP A 148 -11.06 -13.91 0.07
C ASP A 148 -10.47 -13.16 1.29
N SER A 149 -9.60 -12.18 1.04
CA SER A 149 -8.88 -11.43 2.09
C SER A 149 -8.00 -12.32 2.97
N LYS A 150 -7.53 -13.47 2.48
CA LYS A 150 -6.50 -14.23 3.18
C LYS A 150 -5.22 -13.41 3.11
N SER A 151 -4.77 -12.96 4.27
CA SER A 151 -3.57 -12.13 4.38
C SER A 151 -2.35 -12.96 4.75
N LEU A 152 -1.16 -12.42 4.50
CA LEU A 152 0.11 -13.03 4.87
C LEU A 152 0.16 -13.28 6.37
N ARG A 153 -0.14 -12.27 7.19
CA ARG A 153 -0.15 -12.40 8.65
C ARG A 153 -1.04 -13.57 9.10
N LYS A 154 -2.26 -13.67 8.55
CA LYS A 154 -3.18 -14.76 8.86
C LYS A 154 -2.61 -16.12 8.45
N HIS A 155 -2.03 -16.23 7.25
CA HIS A 155 -1.40 -17.47 6.78
C HIS A 155 -0.30 -17.94 7.73
N LEU A 156 0.59 -17.04 8.15
CA LEU A 156 1.69 -17.38 9.06
C LEU A 156 1.16 -17.81 10.43
N LEU A 157 0.16 -17.12 10.97
CA LEU A 157 -0.45 -17.50 12.25
C LEU A 157 -1.14 -18.86 12.23
N GLU A 158 -1.74 -19.25 11.11
CA GLU A 158 -2.47 -20.51 10.96
C GLU A 158 -1.57 -21.70 10.58
N THR A 159 -0.48 -21.45 9.84
CA THR A 159 0.34 -22.51 9.23
C THR A 159 1.68 -22.72 9.94
N CYS A 160 2.21 -21.69 10.61
CA CYS A 160 3.54 -21.70 11.22
C CYS A 160 3.55 -21.87 12.74
N ARG A 161 2.38 -21.94 13.39
CA ARG A 161 2.27 -22.25 14.82
C ARG A 161 2.16 -23.74 15.04
#